data_AF-X1TI59-F1
#
_entry.id   AF-X1TI59-F1
#
_cell.length_a   1.000
_cell.length_b   1.000
_cell.length_c   1.000
_cell.angle_alpha   90.00
_cell.angle_beta   90.00
_cell.angle_gamma   90.00
#
_symmetry.space_group_name_H-M   'P 1'
#
loop_
_entity.id
_entity.type
_entity.pdbx_description
1 polymer ?
#
loop_
_entity_poly.entity_id
_entity_poly.type
_entity_poly.pdbx_seq_one_letter_code
_entity_poly.pdbx_strand_id
1 'polypeptide(L)'
;MKVFRSPNNPIIKPEDIKPSRDDFEVIGVFNAGVTRFNDEVVLLLRVAERPINKHPDIVLTAIYDISKGQLIIKEFSKGDPENDFSDPRLIITPKGTYLTSISHLRLARSKDGIGFE
;
A
#
# COMPACT_ATOMS: atom_id res chain seq x y z
N MET A 1 10.07 -21.85 -21.38
CA MET A 1 11.13 -21.27 -20.52
C MET A 1 11.06 -21.96 -19.16
N LYS A 2 12.17 -22.52 -18.65
CA LYS A 2 12.20 -23.12 -17.30
C LYS A 2 12.39 -21.99 -16.29
N VAL A 3 11.36 -21.70 -15.50
CA VAL A 3 11.38 -20.63 -14.50
C VAL A 3 11.74 -21.25 -13.15
N PHE A 4 12.77 -20.72 -12.50
CA PHE A 4 13.05 -21.01 -11.09
C PHE A 4 12.39 -19.93 -10.23
N ARG A 5 11.46 -20.32 -9.36
CA ARG A 5 10.89 -19.44 -8.33
C ARG A 5 11.60 -19.77 -7.02
N SER A 6 12.04 -18.74 -6.30
CA SER A 6 12.63 -18.92 -4.98
C SER A 6 11.66 -19.69 -4.07
N PRO A 7 12.13 -20.70 -3.31
CA PRO A 7 11.31 -21.38 -2.31
C PRO A 7 10.93 -20.46 -1.15
N ASN A 8 11.64 -19.34 -0.98
CA ASN A 8 11.35 -18.32 0.03
C ASN A 8 10.28 -17.31 -0.41
N ASN A 9 9.64 -17.52 -1.57
CA ASN A 9 8.56 -16.64 -1.97
C ASN A 9 7.31 -16.81 -1.07
N PRO A 10 6.61 -15.71 -0.74
CA PRO A 10 7.00 -14.32 -0.98
C PRO A 10 8.14 -13.87 -0.05
N ILE A 11 9.15 -13.19 -0.61
CA ILE A 11 10.35 -12.75 0.12
C ILE A 11 10.12 -11.55 1.06
N ILE A 12 9.04 -10.79 0.83
CA ILE A 12 8.57 -9.71 1.72
C ILE A 12 7.03 -9.71 1.65
N LYS A 13 6.39 -9.60 2.80
CA LYS A 13 4.92 -9.60 3.00
C LYS A 13 4.48 -8.30 3.70
N PRO A 14 3.17 -7.98 3.66
CA PRO A 14 2.61 -6.87 4.45
C PRO A 14 2.96 -6.93 5.94
N GLU A 15 2.96 -8.13 6.53
CA GLU A 15 3.24 -8.38 7.95
C GLU A 15 4.68 -8.02 8.36
N ASP A 16 5.61 -8.01 7.41
CA ASP A 16 7.02 -7.68 7.66
C ASP A 16 7.25 -6.16 7.77
N ILE A 17 6.25 -5.34 7.42
CA ILE A 17 6.36 -3.89 7.35
C ILE A 17 5.44 -3.26 8.39
N LYS A 18 6.04 -2.52 9.34
CA LYS A 18 5.27 -1.65 10.25
C LYS A 18 4.59 -0.53 9.44
N PRO A 19 3.27 -0.29 9.63
CA PRO A 19 2.57 0.84 9.03
C PRO A 19 3.19 2.19 9.40
N SER A 20 2.99 3.20 8.56
CA SER A 20 3.47 4.57 8.79
C SER A 20 2.76 5.29 9.94
N ARG A 21 1.54 4.86 10.28
CA ARG A 21 0.73 5.36 11.40
C ARG A 21 0.02 4.22 12.11
N ASP A 22 -0.25 4.37 13.39
CA ASP A 22 -0.89 3.32 14.20
C ASP A 22 -2.39 3.12 13.85
N ASP A 23 -3.03 4.10 13.22
CA ASP A 23 -4.41 4.01 12.71
C ASP A 23 -4.51 3.44 11.28
N PHE A 24 -3.40 2.92 10.74
CA PHE A 24 -3.31 2.36 9.40
C PHE A 24 -2.84 0.89 9.44
N GLU A 25 -3.16 0.16 8.38
CA GLU A 25 -2.65 -1.18 8.13
C GLU A 25 -1.96 -1.25 6.75
N VAL A 26 -0.86 -2.00 6.66
CA VAL A 26 -0.22 -2.32 5.39
C VAL A 26 -1.04 -3.40 4.70
N ILE A 27 -1.51 -3.13 3.48
CA ILE A 27 -2.29 -4.08 2.69
C ILE A 27 -1.51 -4.66 1.52
N GLY A 28 -0.32 -4.11 1.24
CA GLY A 28 0.50 -4.58 0.14
C GLY A 28 1.92 -4.05 0.21
N VAL A 29 2.87 -4.94 -0.11
CA VAL A 29 4.28 -4.62 -0.32
C VAL A 29 4.69 -5.27 -1.63
N PHE A 30 4.80 -4.47 -2.70
CA PHE A 30 4.82 -5.02 -4.06
C PHE A 30 5.47 -4.06 -5.06
N ASN A 31 5.51 -4.47 -6.35
CA ASN A 31 5.95 -3.68 -7.51
C ASN A 31 7.25 -2.91 -7.28
N ALA A 32 8.24 -3.59 -6.69
CA ALA A 32 9.49 -2.96 -6.32
C ALA A 32 10.32 -2.56 -7.54
N GLY A 33 10.90 -1.36 -7.50
CA GLY A 33 12.06 -1.05 -8.32
C GLY A 33 13.26 -1.86 -7.83
N VAL A 34 14.15 -2.28 -8.73
CA VAL A 34 15.31 -3.12 -8.38
C VAL A 34 16.59 -2.49 -8.89
N THR A 35 17.60 -2.40 -8.04
CA THR A 35 18.96 -2.03 -8.44
C THR A 35 20.00 -2.77 -7.62
N ARG A 36 21.27 -2.67 -8.01
CA ARG A 36 22.41 -3.02 -7.16
C ARG A 36 23.12 -1.76 -6.72
N PHE A 37 23.49 -1.71 -5.45
CA PHE A 37 24.32 -0.66 -4.88
C PHE A 37 25.37 -1.33 -4.00
N ASN A 38 26.64 -1.21 -4.39
CA ASN A 38 27.74 -1.99 -3.83
C ASN A 38 27.49 -3.52 -3.93
N ASP A 39 27.67 -4.25 -2.83
CA ASP A 39 27.46 -5.70 -2.71
C ASP A 39 25.99 -6.07 -2.38
N GLU A 40 25.05 -5.13 -2.47
CA GLU A 40 23.65 -5.33 -2.07
C GLU A 40 22.66 -5.23 -3.24
N VAL A 41 21.65 -6.09 -3.20
CA VAL A 41 20.39 -5.92 -3.94
C VAL A 41 19.53 -4.93 -3.17
N VAL A 42 19.07 -3.90 -3.86
CA VAL A 42 18.18 -2.88 -3.30
C VAL A 42 16.81 -2.98 -3.96
N LEU A 43 15.78 -3.11 -3.16
CA LEU A 43 14.39 -3.02 -3.56
C LEU A 43 13.81 -1.68 -3.11
N LEU A 44 13.22 -0.93 -4.05
CA LEU A 44 12.40 0.23 -3.73
C LEU A 44 10.94 -0.21 -3.77
N LEU A 45 10.45 -0.67 -2.62
CA LEU A 45 9.13 -1.28 -2.44
C LEU A 45 8.04 -0.21 -2.56
N ARG A 46 6.96 -0.52 -3.28
CA ARG A 46 5.70 0.18 -3.12
C ARG A 46 4.98 -0.44 -1.92
N VAL A 47 4.85 0.34 -0.85
CA VAL A 47 4.06 -0.03 0.33
C VAL A 47 2.71 0.66 0.24
N ALA A 48 1.62 -0.10 0.18
CA ALA A 48 0.27 0.41 0.19
C ALA A 48 -0.35 0.24 1.58
N GLU A 49 -0.87 1.34 2.12
CA GLU A 49 -1.52 1.38 3.43
C GLU A 49 -2.93 1.95 3.32
N ARG A 50 -3.82 1.53 4.21
CA ARG A 50 -5.16 2.11 4.34
C ARG A 50 -5.51 2.36 5.81
N PRO A 51 -6.42 3.31 6.11
CA PRO A 51 -6.94 3.47 7.45
C PRO A 51 -7.65 2.20 7.93
N ILE A 52 -7.46 1.83 9.19
CA ILE A 52 -8.18 0.72 9.82
C ILE A 52 -9.65 1.12 9.95
N ASN A 53 -10.53 0.40 9.25
CA ASN A 53 -11.96 0.67 9.27
C ASN A 53 -12.68 -0.22 10.27
N LYS A 54 -13.43 0.42 11.19
CA LYS A 54 -14.25 -0.26 12.22
C LYS A 54 -15.75 -0.17 11.94
N HIS A 55 -16.16 0.50 10.86
CA HIS A 55 -17.56 0.76 10.51
C HIS A 55 -17.92 0.09 9.18
N PRO A 56 -18.84 -0.90 9.17
CA PRO A 56 -19.12 -1.69 7.97
C PRO A 56 -19.80 -0.88 6.86
N ASP A 57 -20.51 0.19 7.20
CA ASP A 57 -21.29 1.03 6.26
C ASP A 57 -20.49 2.21 5.68
N ILE A 58 -19.23 2.35 6.09
CA ILE A 58 -18.34 3.43 5.65
C ILE A 58 -17.18 2.81 4.87
N VAL A 59 -16.68 3.54 3.88
CA VAL A 59 -15.39 3.29 3.23
C VAL A 59 -14.47 4.46 3.55
N LEU A 60 -13.26 4.14 3.99
CA LEU A 60 -12.24 5.13 4.33
C LEU A 60 -11.23 5.24 3.19
N THR A 61 -10.77 6.46 2.93
CA THR A 61 -9.61 6.75 2.08
C THR A 61 -8.64 7.67 2.80
N ALA A 62 -7.35 7.50 2.53
CA ALA A 62 -6.30 8.39 2.98
C ALA A 62 -5.85 9.30 1.83
N ILE A 63 -5.82 10.61 2.07
CA ILE A 63 -5.38 11.62 1.10
C ILE A 63 -4.28 12.45 1.75
N TYR A 64 -3.21 12.73 0.99
CA TYR A 64 -2.19 13.66 1.45
C TYR A 64 -2.66 15.11 1.23
N ASP A 65 -2.90 15.83 2.32
CA ASP A 65 -3.23 17.26 2.28
C ASP A 65 -1.93 18.06 2.23
N ILE A 66 -1.63 18.63 1.06
CA ILE A 66 -0.41 19.40 0.81
C ILE A 66 -0.34 20.64 1.71
N SER A 67 -1.47 21.29 2.00
CA SER A 67 -1.50 22.51 2.81
C SER A 67 -1.17 22.25 4.28
N LYS A 68 -1.50 21.04 4.76
CA LYS A 68 -1.24 20.61 6.15
C LYS A 68 0.01 19.74 6.27
N GLY A 69 0.60 19.31 5.15
CA GLY A 69 1.76 18.43 5.11
C GLY A 69 1.51 17.03 5.70
N GLN A 70 0.26 16.56 5.74
CA GLN A 70 -0.10 15.32 6.44
C GLN A 70 -1.24 14.55 5.75
N LEU A 71 -1.33 13.26 6.09
CA LEU A 71 -2.45 12.42 5.68
C LEU A 71 -3.73 12.80 6.44
N ILE A 72 -4.81 13.00 5.71
CA ILE A 72 -6.16 13.14 6.22
C ILE A 72 -7.01 11.94 5.78
N ILE A 73 -7.93 11.51 6.64
CA ILE A 73 -8.88 10.46 6.33
C ILE A 73 -10.17 11.12 5.83
N LYS A 74 -10.71 10.60 4.73
CA LYS A 74 -12.07 10.91 4.27
C LYS A 74 -12.94 9.66 4.35
N GLU A 75 -14.22 9.90 4.60
CA GLU A 75 -15.24 8.89 4.78
C GLU A 75 -16.27 8.98 3.66
N PHE A 76 -16.69 7.83 3.16
CA PHE A 76 -17.73 7.69 2.15
C PHE A 76 -18.76 6.68 2.62
N SER A 77 -20.04 7.03 2.56
CA SER A 77 -21.13 6.13 2.91
C SER A 77 -21.34 5.10 1.81
N LYS A 78 -21.47 3.82 2.19
CA LYS A 78 -21.90 2.75 1.28
C LYS A 78 -23.37 2.84 0.89
N GLY A 79 -24.18 3.53 1.70
CA GLY A 79 -25.60 3.74 1.43
C GLY A 79 -25.89 4.90 0.48
N ASP A 80 -24.88 5.69 0.11
CA ASP A 80 -25.02 6.75 -0.87
C ASP A 80 -24.96 6.16 -2.29
N PRO A 81 -26.08 6.19 -3.04
CA PRO A 81 -26.19 5.53 -4.35
C PRO A 81 -25.32 6.17 -5.43
N GLU A 82 -24.81 7.38 -5.20
CA GLU A 82 -23.91 8.06 -6.12
C GLU A 82 -22.48 7.53 -6.04
N ASN A 83 -22.15 6.75 -5.00
CA ASN A 83 -20.84 6.15 -4.82
C ASN A 83 -20.79 4.73 -5.38
N ASP A 84 -19.77 4.45 -6.20
CA ASP A 84 -19.47 3.11 -6.70
C ASP A 84 -18.20 2.56 -6.03
N PHE A 85 -18.36 1.37 -5.44
CA PHE A 85 -17.34 0.62 -4.70
C PHE A 85 -17.08 -0.78 -5.32
N SER A 86 -17.46 -0.99 -6.59
CA SER A 86 -17.34 -2.27 -7.28
C SER A 86 -15.88 -2.73 -7.46
N ASP A 87 -14.94 -1.80 -7.66
CA ASP A 87 -13.50 -2.06 -7.57
C ASP A 87 -13.01 -1.77 -6.13
N PRO A 88 -12.47 -2.76 -5.39
CA PRO A 88 -12.04 -2.56 -4.01
C PRO A 88 -10.89 -1.57 -3.84
N ARG A 89 -10.24 -1.15 -4.94
CA ARG A 89 -9.15 -0.17 -4.95
C ARG A 89 -9.66 1.26 -5.13
N LEU A 90 -10.91 1.43 -5.57
CA LEU A 90 -11.46 2.72 -5.99
C LEU A 90 -12.68 3.10 -5.15
N ILE A 91 -12.88 4.41 -5.01
CA ILE A 91 -14.13 5.01 -4.58
C ILE A 91 -14.51 5.98 -5.69
N ILE A 92 -15.46 5.61 -6.52
CA ILE A 92 -15.89 6.44 -7.65
C ILE A 92 -17.10 7.25 -7.20
N THR A 93 -17.01 8.57 -7.35
CA THR A 93 -18.08 9.51 -6.98
C THR A 93 -18.32 10.49 -8.13
N PRO A 94 -19.45 11.24 -8.16
CA PRO A 94 -19.67 12.26 -9.18
C PRO A 94 -18.63 13.38 -9.16
N LYS A 95 -17.95 13.57 -8.02
CA LYS A 95 -16.90 14.59 -7.83
C LYS A 95 -15.50 14.11 -8.20
N GLY A 96 -15.35 12.83 -8.55
CA GLY A 96 -14.08 12.22 -8.92
C GLY A 96 -13.83 10.88 -8.24
N THR A 97 -12.70 10.27 -8.58
CA THR A 97 -12.28 8.94 -8.10
C THR A 97 -11.19 9.08 -7.05
N TYR A 98 -11.35 8.34 -5.95
CA TYR A 98 -10.34 8.21 -4.90
C TYR A 98 -9.80 6.77 -4.87
N LEU A 99 -8.62 6.59 -4.28
CA LEU A 99 -8.08 5.27 -3.97
C LEU A 99 -8.46 4.87 -2.55
N THR A 100 -8.68 3.59 -2.31
CA THR A 100 -8.90 3.06 -0.94
C THR A 100 -7.62 2.89 -0.13
N SER A 101 -6.47 3.14 -0.75
CA SER A 101 -5.14 3.11 -0.11
C SER A 101 -4.26 4.23 -0.63
N ILE A 102 -3.28 4.59 0.18
CA ILE A 102 -2.18 5.48 -0.22
C ILE A 102 -0.89 4.68 -0.23
N SER A 103 -0.01 4.95 -1.21
CA SER A 103 1.27 4.27 -1.31
C SER A 103 2.43 5.21 -1.05
N HIS A 104 3.48 4.68 -0.41
CA HIS A 104 4.79 5.31 -0.31
C HIS A 104 5.87 4.34 -0.74
N LEU A 105 7.09 4.86 -0.87
CA LEU A 105 8.26 4.06 -1.24
C LEU A 105 9.10 3.77 0.00
N ARG A 106 9.43 2.49 0.19
CA ARG A 106 10.33 2.05 1.26
C ARG A 106 11.47 1.25 0.68
N LEU A 107 12.69 1.52 1.14
CA LEU A 107 13.88 0.82 0.70
C LEU A 107 14.07 -0.45 1.53
N ALA A 108 14.41 -1.56 0.86
CA ALA A 108 14.88 -2.78 1.49
C ALA A 108 16.19 -3.25 0.85
N ARG A 109 17.10 -3.83 1.63
CA ARG A 109 18.45 -4.25 1.19
C ARG A 109 18.70 -5.72 1.48
N SER A 110 19.47 -6.38 0.63
CA SER A 110 19.84 -7.78 0.81
C SER A 110 21.20 -8.08 0.20
N LYS A 111 22.00 -8.90 0.89
CA LYS A 111 23.28 -9.42 0.35
C LYS A 111 23.12 -10.72 -0.43
N ASP A 112 22.11 -11.54 -0.10
CA ASP A 112 21.86 -12.84 -0.74
C ASP A 112 20.72 -12.79 -1.77
N GLY A 113 20.03 -11.65 -1.88
CA GLY A 113 18.88 -11.46 -2.75
C GLY A 113 17.60 -12.14 -2.25
N ILE A 114 17.59 -12.62 -1.01
CA ILE A 114 16.48 -13.39 -0.40
C ILE A 114 16.07 -12.79 0.95
N GLY A 115 17.01 -12.62 1.87
CA GLY A 115 16.78 -11.99 3.17
C GLY A 115 16.92 -10.48 3.05
N PHE A 116 15.81 -9.75 3.21
CA PHE A 116 15.77 -8.30 3.09
C PHE A 116 15.57 -7.63 4.45
N GLU A 117 16.30 -6.53 4.68
CA GLU A 117 16.18 -5.61 5.82
C GLU A 117 15.61 -4.26 5.39
#